data_AF-A0A0R1Q0J4-F1
#
_entry.id   AF-A0A0R1Q0J4-F1
#
_cell.length_a   1.000
_cell.length_b   1.000
_cell.length_c   1.000
_cell.angle_alpha   90.00
_cell.angle_beta   90.00
_cell.angle_gamma   90.00
#
_symmetry.space_group_name_H-M   'P 1'
#
loop_
_entity.id
_entity.type
_entity.pdbx_description
1 polymer ?
#
loop_
_entity_poly.entity_id
_entity_poly.type
_entity_poly.pdbx_seq_one_letter_code
_entity_poly.pdbx_strand_id
1 'polypeptide(L)'
;MKGLVHYRRFFSNGSTNFFKNSQAKFNDIMNKGKLEQIIAEHDMILPRKRNYYVETSWSHYKHAHHIEGLKVARDVLSEKFPDYVPAFDEVVNRKAVHMFNMMIARAKVFDDYTEWLFSVLTEVEKRVDISSYSEYEKRIFGFISEILVDVWVEKNQVDYVEVPVMFMEKQHWIKKVAAFLFRKFGGNKLEN
;
A
#
# COMPACT_ATOMS: atom_id res chain seq x y z
N MET A 1 -19.61 3.68 -7.34
CA MET A 1 -18.45 3.37 -6.47
C MET A 1 -17.61 2.32 -7.17
N LYS A 2 -16.29 2.37 -7.03
CA LYS A 2 -15.34 1.39 -7.58
C LYS A 2 -14.35 1.02 -6.48
N GLY A 3 -13.72 -0.15 -6.58
CA GLY A 3 -12.75 -0.57 -5.58
C GLY A 3 -11.86 -1.71 -6.07
N LEU A 4 -10.68 -1.78 -5.47
CA LEU A 4 -9.69 -2.82 -5.68
C LEU A 4 -9.41 -3.50 -4.34
N VAL A 5 -9.62 -4.81 -4.29
CA VAL A 5 -9.39 -5.65 -3.11
C VAL A 5 -8.63 -6.90 -3.51
N HIS A 6 -7.95 -7.50 -2.53
CA HIS A 6 -7.24 -8.75 -2.76
C HIS A 6 -8.13 -9.96 -2.55
N TYR A 7 -7.75 -11.08 -3.15
CA TYR A 7 -8.51 -12.32 -2.99
C TYR A 7 -8.49 -12.92 -1.55
N ARG A 8 -7.46 -12.60 -0.75
CA ARG A 8 -7.29 -13.09 0.64
C ARG A 8 -7.18 -11.98 1.68
N ARG A 9 -7.45 -10.74 1.30
CA ARG A 9 -7.48 -9.60 2.22
C ARG A 9 -8.68 -8.73 1.94
N PHE A 10 -9.45 -8.44 2.99
CA PHE A 10 -10.71 -7.72 2.88
C PHE A 10 -10.76 -6.60 3.93
N PHE A 11 -11.42 -5.50 3.59
CA PHE A 11 -11.78 -4.49 4.58
C PHE A 11 -12.70 -5.11 5.64
N SER A 12 -12.43 -4.81 6.90
CA SER A 12 -13.26 -5.27 8.01
C SER A 12 -14.45 -4.37 8.25
N ASN A 13 -15.44 -4.86 8.99
CA ASN A 13 -16.58 -4.09 9.44
C ASN A 13 -16.27 -3.18 10.65
N GLY A 14 -14.98 -2.89 10.89
CA GLY A 14 -14.51 -1.99 11.95
C GLY A 14 -13.64 -2.66 13.01
N SER A 15 -13.58 -4.00 13.07
CA SER A 15 -12.76 -4.71 14.07
C SER A 15 -11.38 -5.11 13.52
N THR A 16 -10.39 -5.18 14.41
CA THR A 16 -9.11 -5.84 14.14
C THR A 16 -9.19 -7.32 14.54
N ASN A 17 -8.99 -8.24 13.59
CA ASN A 17 -9.29 -9.66 13.80
C ASN A 17 -8.04 -10.56 13.86
N PHE A 18 -7.01 -10.12 14.59
CA PHE A 18 -5.72 -10.83 14.65
C PHE A 18 -5.81 -12.23 15.27
N PHE A 19 -6.66 -12.41 16.29
CA PHE A 19 -6.81 -13.66 17.05
C PHE A 19 -8.11 -14.42 16.76
N LYS A 20 -8.94 -13.96 15.82
CA LYS A 20 -10.21 -14.61 15.48
C LYS A 20 -9.98 -15.81 14.57
N ASN A 21 -10.83 -16.84 14.71
CA ASN A 21 -10.87 -17.97 13.78
C ASN A 21 -11.39 -17.54 12.39
N SER A 22 -11.25 -18.42 11.39
CA SER A 22 -11.62 -18.09 10.01
C SER A 22 -13.08 -17.69 9.85
N GLN A 23 -14.01 -18.37 10.51
CA GLN A 23 -15.44 -18.06 10.42
C GLN A 23 -15.75 -16.65 10.95
N ALA A 24 -15.19 -16.30 12.10
CA ALA A 24 -15.38 -14.99 12.70
C ALA A 24 -14.70 -13.87 11.90
N LYS A 25 -13.67 -14.17 11.10
CA LYS A 25 -13.11 -13.22 10.12
C LYS A 25 -14.04 -13.04 8.92
N PHE A 26 -14.61 -14.11 8.37
CA PHE A 26 -15.57 -14.02 7.26
C PHE A 26 -16.82 -13.22 7.65
N ASN A 27 -17.32 -13.43 8.87
CA ASN A 27 -18.49 -12.69 9.37
C ASN A 27 -18.23 -11.20 9.60
N ASP A 28 -16.95 -10.77 9.68
CA ASP A 28 -16.57 -9.38 9.89
C ASP A 28 -16.08 -8.70 8.60
N ILE A 29 -16.30 -9.30 7.42
CA ILE A 29 -16.06 -8.62 6.15
C ILE A 29 -17.00 -7.41 6.07
N MET A 30 -16.46 -6.27 5.64
CA MET A 30 -17.25 -5.05 5.45
C MET A 30 -18.48 -5.36 4.58
N ASN A 31 -19.66 -5.11 5.12
CA ASN A 31 -20.90 -5.29 4.42
C ASN A 31 -21.31 -4.02 3.66
N LYS A 32 -22.31 -4.16 2.78
CA LYS A 32 -22.84 -3.06 1.97
C LYS A 32 -23.29 -1.87 2.81
N GLY A 33 -24.02 -2.09 3.91
CA GLY A 33 -24.54 -1.00 4.73
C GLY A 33 -23.42 -0.15 5.36
N LYS A 34 -22.37 -0.78 5.88
CA LYS A 34 -21.21 -0.05 6.42
C LYS A 34 -20.46 0.72 5.34
N LEU A 35 -20.30 0.10 4.17
CA LEU A 35 -19.65 0.73 3.02
C LEU A 35 -20.43 1.97 2.54
N GLU A 36 -21.75 1.86 2.42
CA GLU A 36 -22.62 2.98 2.03
C GLU A 36 -22.57 4.11 3.07
N GLN A 37 -22.54 3.79 4.36
CA GLN A 37 -22.36 4.79 5.42
C GLN A 37 -21.03 5.54 5.26
N ILE A 38 -19.92 4.83 5.07
CA ILE A 38 -18.59 5.45 4.98
C ILE A 38 -18.48 6.34 3.73
N ILE A 39 -18.91 5.84 2.56
CA ILE A 39 -18.81 6.60 1.31
C ILE A 39 -19.85 7.72 1.23
N ALA A 40 -20.87 7.74 2.10
CA ALA A 40 -21.71 8.93 2.23
C ALA A 40 -20.91 10.14 2.76
N GLU A 41 -19.96 9.89 3.66
CA GLU A 41 -19.19 10.93 4.36
C GLU A 41 -17.81 11.19 3.72
N HIS A 42 -17.18 10.17 3.12
CA HIS A 42 -15.83 10.25 2.57
C HIS A 42 -15.76 9.88 1.09
N ASP A 43 -14.73 10.35 0.41
CA ASP A 43 -14.51 10.07 -1.01
C ASP A 43 -13.80 8.73 -1.26
N MET A 44 -13.00 8.29 -0.29
CA MET A 44 -12.13 7.13 -0.41
C MET A 44 -11.95 6.37 0.90
N ILE A 45 -11.77 5.05 0.78
CA ILE A 45 -11.43 4.12 1.86
C ILE A 45 -10.09 3.52 1.54
N LEU A 46 -9.16 3.64 2.47
CA LEU A 46 -7.84 3.03 2.41
C LEU A 46 -7.64 2.04 3.57
N PRO A 47 -6.70 1.09 3.45
CA PRO A 47 -6.24 0.30 4.57
C PRO A 47 -5.72 1.21 5.69
N ARG A 48 -5.62 0.71 6.93
CA ARG A 48 -4.81 1.41 7.93
C ARG A 48 -3.35 1.47 7.49
N LYS A 49 -2.72 2.64 7.69
CA LYS A 49 -1.29 2.80 7.39
C LYS A 49 -0.46 1.79 8.18
N ARG A 50 0.60 1.29 7.53
CA ARG A 50 1.65 0.51 8.19
C ARG A 50 2.73 1.45 8.71
N ASN A 51 2.98 1.41 10.01
CA ASN A 51 4.07 2.17 10.64
C ASN A 51 5.40 1.40 10.54
N TYR A 52 6.44 2.05 10.01
CA TYR A 52 7.79 1.50 9.93
C TYR A 52 8.64 1.79 11.18
N TYR A 53 8.21 2.73 12.04
CA TYR A 53 8.83 3.17 13.31
C TYR A 53 10.26 3.73 13.20
N VAL A 54 11.16 3.06 12.49
CA VAL A 54 12.60 3.38 12.39
C VAL A 54 13.04 3.83 11.00
N GLU A 55 12.32 3.44 9.96
CA GLU A 55 12.63 3.72 8.54
C GLU A 55 11.62 4.69 7.93
N THR A 56 12.08 5.53 6.99
CA THR A 56 11.22 6.24 6.05
C THR A 56 10.75 5.30 4.94
N SER A 57 9.66 5.61 4.26
CA SER A 57 9.18 4.86 3.10
C SER A 57 10.27 4.65 2.05
N TRP A 58 11.10 5.67 1.79
CA TRP A 58 12.25 5.58 0.91
C TRP A 58 13.27 4.52 1.36
N SER A 59 13.71 4.60 2.63
CA SER A 59 14.67 3.63 3.16
C SER A 59 14.10 2.22 3.21
N HIS A 60 12.82 2.09 3.56
CA HIS A 60 12.13 0.80 3.56
C HIS A 60 12.07 0.19 2.16
N TYR A 61 11.68 0.99 1.17
CA TYR A 61 11.64 0.57 -0.23
C TYR A 61 13.03 0.13 -0.70
N LYS A 62 14.07 0.93 -0.45
CA LYS A 62 15.47 0.61 -0.81
C LYS A 62 15.96 -0.70 -0.19
N HIS A 63 15.52 -1.02 1.02
CA HIS A 63 15.90 -2.27 1.70
C HIS A 63 15.10 -3.48 1.21
N ALA A 64 13.87 -3.26 0.74
CA ALA A 64 12.95 -4.32 0.32
C ALA A 64 13.04 -4.64 -1.18
N HIS A 65 13.43 -3.67 -2.01
CA HIS A 65 13.32 -3.69 -3.47
C HIS A 65 14.48 -2.94 -4.15
N HIS A 66 14.63 -3.17 -5.46
CA HIS A 66 15.50 -2.36 -6.32
C HIS A 66 14.98 -0.92 -6.40
N ILE A 67 15.80 0.03 -5.91
CA ILE A 67 15.41 1.45 -5.72
C ILE A 67 15.21 2.19 -7.05
N GLU A 68 15.76 1.67 -8.13
CA GLU A 68 15.77 2.25 -9.47
C GLU A 68 14.35 2.65 -9.92
N GLY A 69 13.37 1.78 -9.71
CA GLY A 69 11.98 2.07 -10.10
C GLY A 69 11.39 3.29 -9.40
N LEU A 70 11.68 3.48 -8.11
CA LEU A 70 11.16 4.61 -7.35
C LEU A 70 11.88 5.92 -7.71
N LYS A 71 13.19 5.86 -8.02
CA LYS A 71 13.93 7.01 -8.56
C LYS A 71 13.37 7.44 -9.91
N VAL A 72 13.18 6.49 -10.82
CA VAL A 72 12.60 6.75 -12.15
C VAL A 72 11.18 7.29 -12.03
N ALA A 73 10.36 6.81 -11.08
CA ALA A 73 9.06 7.39 -10.81
C ALA A 73 9.14 8.87 -10.42
N ARG A 74 10.10 9.25 -9.56
CA ARG A 74 10.34 10.66 -9.21
C ARG A 74 10.78 11.49 -10.42
N ASP A 75 11.63 10.95 -11.29
CA ASP A 75 12.08 11.63 -12.50
C ASP A 75 10.91 11.86 -13.48
N VAL A 76 10.07 10.84 -13.69
CA VAL A 76 8.83 10.95 -14.48
C VAL A 76 7.90 12.02 -13.92
N LEU A 77 7.70 12.06 -12.60
CA LEU A 77 6.91 13.12 -11.96
C LEU A 77 7.55 14.49 -12.19
N SER A 78 8.86 14.61 -12.05
CA SER A 78 9.57 15.89 -12.24
C SER A 78 9.41 16.43 -13.67
N GLU A 79 9.37 15.56 -14.67
CA GLU A 79 9.23 15.95 -16.08
C GLU A 79 7.78 16.19 -16.50
N LYS A 80 6.84 15.35 -16.05
CA LYS A 80 5.46 15.32 -16.58
C LYS A 80 4.39 15.82 -15.61
N PHE A 81 4.66 15.72 -14.31
CA PHE A 81 3.74 16.08 -13.22
C PHE A 81 4.48 16.86 -12.13
N PRO A 82 5.18 17.96 -12.48
CA PRO A 82 6.12 18.63 -11.58
C PRO A 82 5.45 19.11 -10.28
N ASP A 83 4.16 19.36 -10.32
CA ASP A 83 3.35 19.79 -9.20
C ASP A 83 3.03 18.65 -8.20
N TYR A 84 3.30 17.39 -8.53
CA TYR A 84 3.25 16.22 -7.63
C TYR A 84 4.57 15.96 -6.90
N VAL A 85 5.69 16.55 -7.36
CA VAL A 85 7.01 16.32 -6.75
C VAL A 85 7.07 16.69 -5.26
N PRO A 86 6.50 17.82 -4.80
CA PRO A 86 6.49 18.13 -3.38
C PRO A 86 5.78 17.06 -2.52
N ALA A 87 4.63 16.56 -2.99
CA ALA A 87 3.88 15.50 -2.33
C ALA A 87 4.67 14.17 -2.34
N PHE A 88 5.35 13.87 -3.45
CA PHE A 88 6.23 12.70 -3.54
C PHE A 88 7.35 12.77 -2.51
N ASP A 89 8.08 13.88 -2.48
CA ASP A 89 9.23 14.08 -1.59
C ASP A 89 8.80 14.04 -0.11
N GLU A 90 7.61 14.56 0.21
CA GLU A 90 7.04 14.42 1.54
C GLU A 90 6.73 12.95 1.87
N VAL A 91 5.98 12.27 1.01
CA VAL A 91 5.50 10.90 1.22
C VAL A 91 6.65 9.91 1.39
N VAL A 92 7.70 10.02 0.59
CA VAL A 92 8.85 9.11 0.70
C VAL A 92 9.66 9.32 1.98
N ASN A 93 9.51 10.47 2.64
CA ASN A 93 10.13 10.78 3.93
C ASN A 93 9.23 10.41 5.13
N ARG A 94 7.96 10.04 4.92
CA ARG A 94 7.06 9.55 5.98
C ARG A 94 7.51 8.20 6.51
N LYS A 95 7.08 7.85 7.73
CA LYS A 95 7.30 6.55 8.36
C LYS A 95 6.05 5.66 8.41
N ALA A 96 5.01 6.07 7.68
CA ALA A 96 3.73 5.38 7.61
C ALA A 96 3.16 5.50 6.20
N VAL A 97 2.72 4.37 5.63
CA VAL A 97 2.20 4.29 4.25
C VAL A 97 1.00 3.38 4.14
N HIS A 98 0.15 3.62 3.15
CA HIS A 98 -0.92 2.71 2.78
C HIS A 98 -0.40 1.55 1.90
N MET A 99 -0.40 0.35 2.46
CA MET A 99 0.08 -0.85 1.75
C MET A 99 -1.04 -1.53 0.96
N PHE A 100 -0.65 -2.49 0.12
CA PHE A 100 -1.51 -3.48 -0.55
C PHE A 100 -2.23 -3.00 -1.80
N ASN A 101 -2.10 -1.75 -2.26
CA ASN A 101 -2.89 -1.24 -3.40
C ASN A 101 -4.40 -1.53 -3.26
N MET A 102 -4.91 -1.59 -2.02
CA MET A 102 -6.33 -1.83 -1.76
C MET A 102 -7.01 -0.48 -1.54
N MET A 103 -8.19 -0.30 -2.12
CA MET A 103 -8.96 0.93 -1.97
C MET A 103 -10.42 0.73 -2.36
N ILE A 104 -11.32 1.53 -1.82
CA ILE A 104 -12.67 1.70 -2.34
C ILE A 104 -12.94 3.20 -2.42
N ALA A 105 -13.47 3.69 -3.53
CA ALA A 105 -13.68 5.12 -3.71
C ALA A 105 -14.94 5.44 -4.53
N ARG A 106 -15.36 6.70 -4.49
CA ARG A 106 -16.30 7.23 -5.49
C ARG A 106 -15.75 6.99 -6.89
N ALA A 107 -16.65 6.75 -7.85
CA ALA A 107 -16.23 6.32 -9.19
C ALA A 107 -15.27 7.32 -9.85
N LYS A 108 -15.57 8.62 -9.75
CA LYS A 108 -14.70 9.68 -10.27
C LYS A 108 -13.30 9.67 -9.66
N VAL A 109 -13.21 9.61 -8.32
CA VAL A 109 -11.93 9.58 -7.58
C VAL A 109 -11.10 8.36 -7.98
N PHE A 110 -11.73 7.19 -8.12
CA PHE A 110 -11.05 5.98 -8.57
C PHE A 110 -10.53 6.11 -10.02
N ASP A 111 -11.36 6.65 -10.91
CA ASP A 111 -11.01 6.80 -12.32
C ASP A 111 -9.89 7.82 -12.50
N ASP A 112 -10.00 9.00 -11.86
CA ASP A 112 -8.96 10.03 -11.89
C ASP A 112 -7.63 9.51 -11.32
N TYR A 113 -7.65 8.76 -10.21
CA TYR A 113 -6.46 8.14 -9.63
C TYR A 113 -5.82 7.12 -10.57
N THR A 114 -6.62 6.21 -11.13
CA THR A 114 -6.08 5.13 -11.97
C THR A 114 -5.55 5.67 -13.30
N GLU A 115 -6.22 6.64 -13.91
CA GLU A 115 -5.74 7.33 -15.11
C GLU A 115 -4.38 7.99 -14.85
N TRP A 116 -4.26 8.76 -13.76
CA TRP A 116 -2.99 9.35 -13.37
C TRP A 116 -1.92 8.29 -13.08
N LEU A 117 -2.24 7.26 -12.29
CA LEU A 117 -1.29 6.21 -11.91
C LEU A 117 -0.73 5.50 -13.14
N PHE A 118 -1.58 5.08 -14.08
CA PHE A 118 -1.12 4.41 -15.29
C PHE A 118 -0.33 5.34 -16.22
N SER A 119 -0.69 6.63 -16.28
CA SER A 119 0.11 7.61 -17.03
C SER A 119 1.54 7.73 -16.50
N VAL A 120 1.75 7.61 -15.18
CA VAL A 120 3.08 7.58 -14.55
C VAL A 120 3.75 6.24 -14.77
N LEU A 121 3.08 5.12 -14.44
CA LEU A 121 3.69 3.79 -14.50
C LEU A 121 4.10 3.37 -15.90
N THR A 122 3.32 3.72 -16.93
CA THR A 122 3.70 3.45 -18.34
C THR A 122 4.96 4.20 -18.75
N GLU A 123 5.22 5.38 -18.18
CA GLU A 123 6.47 6.11 -18.45
C GLU A 123 7.65 5.54 -17.66
N VAL A 124 7.42 5.01 -16.46
CA VAL A 124 8.43 4.27 -15.71
C VAL A 124 8.80 2.98 -16.43
N GLU A 125 7.81 2.23 -16.93
CA GLU A 125 8.00 0.98 -17.66
C GLU A 125 8.92 1.15 -18.87
N LYS A 126 8.81 2.26 -19.61
CA LYS A 126 9.69 2.57 -20.75
C LYS A 126 11.15 2.81 -20.36
N ARG A 127 11.43 3.15 -19.10
CA ARG A 127 12.73 3.62 -18.62
C ARG A 127 13.47 2.61 -17.75
N VAL A 128 12.76 1.60 -17.21
CA VAL A 128 13.32 0.58 -16.33
C VAL A 128 13.52 -0.72 -17.09
N ASP A 129 14.75 -1.23 -17.12
CA ASP A 129 15.02 -2.59 -17.57
C ASP A 129 14.90 -3.58 -16.40
N ILE A 130 13.92 -4.48 -16.49
CA ILE A 130 13.67 -5.54 -15.50
C ILE A 130 14.06 -6.94 -16.01
N SER A 131 14.77 -7.04 -17.14
CA SER A 131 15.12 -8.31 -17.77
C SER A 131 15.93 -9.25 -16.84
N SER A 132 16.79 -8.65 -16.01
CA SER A 132 17.62 -9.35 -15.03
C SER A 132 16.97 -9.52 -13.66
N TYR A 133 15.76 -8.98 -13.45
CA TYR A 133 15.11 -9.01 -12.14
C TYR A 133 14.57 -10.41 -11.84
N SER A 134 14.58 -10.77 -10.56
CA SER A 134 13.88 -11.96 -10.08
C SER A 134 12.36 -11.83 -10.33
N GLU A 135 11.65 -12.96 -10.40
CA GLU A 135 10.17 -12.96 -10.52
C GLU A 135 9.47 -12.12 -9.44
N TYR A 136 10.05 -12.05 -8.24
CA TYR A 136 9.55 -11.22 -7.16
C TYR A 136 9.70 -9.72 -7.48
N GLU A 137 10.88 -9.32 -7.95
CA GLU A 137 11.24 -7.93 -8.23
C GLU A 137 10.62 -7.41 -9.54
N LYS A 138 10.26 -8.28 -10.49
CA LYS A 138 9.47 -7.91 -11.68
C LYS A 138 8.12 -7.27 -11.36
N ARG A 139 7.65 -7.37 -10.09
CA ARG A 139 6.45 -6.69 -9.59
C ARG A 139 6.69 -5.23 -9.19
N ILE A 140 7.83 -4.64 -9.59
CA ILE A 140 8.25 -3.28 -9.30
C ILE A 140 7.14 -2.24 -9.44
N PHE A 141 6.32 -2.32 -10.49
CA PHE A 141 5.23 -1.36 -10.72
C PHE A 141 4.17 -1.41 -9.62
N GLY A 142 3.90 -2.59 -9.07
CA GLY A 142 3.01 -2.77 -7.92
C GLY A 142 3.62 -2.25 -6.62
N PHE A 143 4.95 -2.27 -6.47
CA PHE A 143 5.62 -1.67 -5.31
C PHE A 143 5.65 -0.14 -5.41
N ILE A 144 5.89 0.40 -6.61
CA ILE A 144 5.84 1.84 -6.87
C ILE A 144 4.42 2.36 -6.61
N SER A 145 3.38 1.66 -7.06
CA SER A 145 1.99 2.09 -6.86
C SER A 145 1.57 2.18 -5.39
N GLU A 146 2.15 1.36 -4.50
CA GLU A 146 1.90 1.46 -3.05
C GLU A 146 2.39 2.79 -2.47
N ILE A 147 3.42 3.41 -3.05
CA ILE A 147 3.86 4.75 -2.68
C ILE A 147 3.01 5.81 -3.40
N LEU A 148 2.75 5.63 -4.70
CA LEU A 148 2.06 6.63 -5.52
C LEU A 148 0.61 6.88 -5.10
N VAL A 149 -0.08 5.92 -4.48
CA VAL A 149 -1.42 6.17 -3.92
C VAL A 149 -1.39 7.27 -2.85
N ASP A 150 -0.38 7.28 -1.98
CA ASP A 150 -0.22 8.29 -0.94
C ASP A 150 0.16 9.65 -1.53
N VAL A 151 0.99 9.64 -2.58
CA VAL A 151 1.35 10.85 -3.32
C VAL A 151 0.12 11.49 -3.97
N TRP A 152 -0.73 10.68 -4.58
CA TRP A 152 -1.95 11.15 -5.23
C TRP A 152 -2.96 11.71 -4.22
N VAL A 153 -3.19 11.00 -3.12
CA VAL A 153 -4.09 11.43 -2.05
C VAL A 153 -3.60 12.74 -1.44
N GLU A 154 -2.30 12.86 -1.16
CA GLU A 154 -1.72 14.08 -0.61
C GLU A 154 -1.83 15.24 -1.58
N LYS A 155 -1.46 15.04 -2.84
CA LYS A 155 -1.49 16.11 -3.84
C LYS A 155 -2.92 16.62 -4.09
N ASN A 156 -3.88 15.71 -4.23
CA ASN A 156 -5.25 16.04 -4.60
C ASN A 156 -6.14 16.33 -3.38
N GLN A 157 -5.61 16.24 -2.16
CA GLN A 157 -6.33 16.49 -0.91
C GLN A 157 -7.61 15.66 -0.82
N VAL A 158 -7.51 14.38 -1.22
CA VAL A 158 -8.67 13.48 -1.27
C VAL A 158 -9.10 13.14 0.14
N ASP A 159 -10.38 13.35 0.44
CA ASP A 159 -10.94 12.97 1.73
C ASP A 159 -11.05 11.44 1.83
N TYR A 160 -10.35 10.87 2.80
CA TYR A 160 -10.25 9.44 2.95
C TYR A 160 -10.39 9.00 4.40
N VAL A 161 -10.85 7.76 4.59
CA VAL A 161 -10.86 7.09 5.90
C VAL A 161 -10.08 5.79 5.87
N GLU A 162 -9.41 5.49 6.98
CA GLU A 162 -8.63 4.26 7.16
C GLU A 162 -9.43 3.15 7.83
N VAL A 163 -9.55 2.00 7.16
CA VAL A 163 -10.27 0.83 7.66
C VAL A 163 -9.32 -0.34 7.86
N PRO A 164 -9.46 -1.13 8.95
CA PRO A 164 -8.64 -2.32 9.14
C PRO A 164 -8.81 -3.31 7.98
N VAL A 165 -7.70 -3.92 7.57
CA VAL A 165 -7.70 -5.02 6.60
C VAL A 165 -7.50 -6.34 7.34
N MET A 166 -8.34 -7.32 7.02
CA MET A 166 -8.25 -8.68 7.54
C MET A 166 -7.45 -9.58 6.62
N PHE A 167 -6.68 -10.49 7.22
CA PHE A 167 -5.94 -11.52 6.51
C PHE A 167 -6.65 -12.86 6.71
N MET A 168 -7.11 -13.46 5.61
CA MET A 168 -7.86 -14.71 5.64
C MET A 168 -6.96 -15.94 5.83
N GLU A 169 -5.67 -15.82 5.55
CA GLU A 169 -4.69 -16.86 5.80
C GLU A 169 -4.36 -17.02 7.30
N LYS A 170 -3.94 -18.23 7.67
CA LYS A 170 -3.34 -18.50 8.98
C LYS A 170 -2.05 -17.68 9.10
N GLN A 171 -2.09 -16.63 9.91
CA GLN A 171 -0.89 -15.89 10.27
C GLN A 171 -0.20 -16.62 11.42
N HIS A 172 1.02 -17.11 11.22
CA HIS A 172 1.82 -17.72 12.28
C HIS A 172 2.36 -16.67 13.26
N TRP A 173 1.47 -16.00 13.99
CA TRP A 173 1.80 -14.89 14.90
C TRP A 173 2.82 -15.28 15.97
N ILE A 174 2.72 -16.50 16.52
CA ILE A 174 3.69 -17.00 17.50
C ILE A 174 5.11 -17.05 16.89
N LYS A 175 5.26 -17.59 15.67
CA LYS A 175 6.54 -17.61 14.96
C LYS A 175 7.04 -16.21 14.65
N LYS A 176 6.16 -15.28 14.27
CA LYS A 176 6.53 -13.88 14.00
C LYS A 176 7.01 -13.15 15.25
N VAL A 177 6.35 -13.34 16.39
CA VAL A 177 6.75 -12.76 17.68
C VAL A 177 8.06 -13.38 18.15
N ALA A 178 8.20 -14.70 18.09
CA ALA A 178 9.45 -15.39 18.43
C ALA A 178 10.63 -14.92 17.55
N ALA A 179 10.44 -14.83 16.23
CA ALA A 179 11.45 -14.31 15.31
C ALA A 179 11.75 -12.83 15.52
N PHE A 180 10.78 -12.02 15.94
CA PHE A 180 11.00 -10.63 16.33
C PHE A 180 11.86 -10.52 17.59
N LEU A 181 11.52 -11.27 18.64
CA LEU A 181 12.29 -11.30 19.88
C LEU A 181 13.71 -11.83 19.64
N PHE A 182 13.86 -12.89 18.87
CA PHE A 182 15.17 -13.45 18.51
C PHE A 182 16.05 -12.44 17.77
N ARG A 183 15.51 -11.72 16.78
CA ARG A 183 16.23 -10.64 16.08
C ARG A 183 16.55 -9.45 17.00
N LYS A 184 15.66 -9.11 17.93
CA LYS A 184 15.86 -7.99 18.85
C LYS A 184 16.90 -8.28 19.94
N PHE A 185 17.08 -9.55 20.31
CA PHE A 185 17.97 -9.98 21.41
C PHE A 185 19.16 -10.84 20.94
N GLY A 186 19.61 -10.69 19.68
CA GLY A 186 20.96 -11.12 19.26
C GLY A 186 21.06 -12.30 18.28
N GLY A 187 19.97 -12.72 17.66
CA GLY A 187 20.00 -13.74 16.62
C GLY A 187 20.29 -13.18 15.22
N ASN A 188 21.46 -13.50 14.65
CA ASN A 188 21.73 -13.28 13.22
C ASN A 188 20.72 -14.05 12.35
N LYS A 189 20.37 -13.50 11.17
CA LYS A 189 19.40 -14.06 10.23
C LYS A 189 19.67 -15.55 9.98
N LEU A 190 18.63 -16.38 10.06
CA LEU A 190 18.59 -17.63 9.30
C LEU A 190 18.38 -17.23 7.83
N GLU A 191 19.40 -17.47 7.01
CA GLU A 191 19.27 -17.46 5.56
C GLU A 191 18.24 -18.53 5.17
N ASN A 192 17.31 -18.13 4.29
CA ASN A 192 16.53 -19.06 3.47
C ASN A 192 17.16 -19.06 2.08
#